data_AF-A0A7R9ZGK4-F1
#
_entry.id   AF-A0A7R9ZGK4-F1
#
_cell.length_a   1.000
_cell.length_b   1.000
_cell.length_c   1.000
_cell.angle_alpha   90.00
_cell.angle_beta   90.00
_cell.angle_gamma   90.00
#
_symmetry.space_group_name_H-M   'P 1'
#
loop_
_entity.id
_entity.type
_entity.pdbx_description
1 polymer ?
#
loop_
_entity_poly.entity_id
_entity_poly.type
_entity_poly.pdbx_seq_one_letter_code
_entity_poly.pdbx_strand_id
1 'polypeptide(L)'
;QTQLIDVLLNKFFPEPVFRNDALECLTEIGNLQDLDPQYNALFQKLFAGFIVQLGKVFSPETNLGPAFENGSEDDCVFIQRLALFLSGFFKAHLRTLETNESQQALLTGMFYLVRVSEVPDVEIFRICLEAWHMLAQDLYQAEHKFNHGGGGGGGGWRRRRRAPYS
;
A
#
# COMPACT_ATOMS: atom_id res chain seq x y z
N GLN A 1 -19.48 5.30 5.83
CA GLN A 1 -18.11 5.75 6.13
C GLN A 1 -17.88 5.48 7.60
N THR A 2 -16.90 4.66 7.95
CA THR A 2 -16.65 4.27 9.34
C THR A 2 -15.97 5.42 10.05
N GLN A 3 -16.61 5.96 11.08
CA GLN A 3 -16.09 7.08 11.89
C GLN A 3 -14.66 6.83 12.41
N LEU A 4 -14.25 5.56 12.53
CA LEU A 4 -12.92 5.16 12.95
C LEU A 4 -11.81 5.60 11.99
N ILE A 5 -11.94 5.34 10.67
CA ILE A 5 -10.88 5.69 9.70
C ILE A 5 -10.69 7.21 9.65
N ASP A 6 -11.79 7.96 9.67
CA ASP A 6 -11.75 9.41 9.67
C ASP A 6 -11.08 9.96 10.94
N VAL A 7 -11.33 9.35 12.10
CA VAL A 7 -10.69 9.74 13.36
C VAL A 7 -9.20 9.40 13.35
N LEU A 8 -8.81 8.21 12.90
CA LEU A 8 -7.40 7.81 12.77
C LEU A 8 -6.64 8.78 11.86
N LEU A 9 -7.17 9.08 10.67
CA LEU A 9 -6.50 9.93 9.69
C LEU A 9 -6.45 11.41 10.09
N ASN A 10 -7.54 11.94 10.67
CA ASN A 10 -7.67 13.39 10.84
C ASN A 10 -7.41 13.88 12.27
N LYS A 11 -7.42 12.98 13.26
CA LYS A 11 -7.17 13.36 14.67
C LYS A 11 -5.92 12.74 15.26
N PHE A 12 -5.61 11.48 14.94
CA PHE A 12 -4.49 10.79 15.60
C PHE A 12 -3.21 10.79 14.76
N PHE A 13 -3.29 10.45 13.47
CA PHE A 13 -2.12 10.41 12.60
C PHE A 13 -1.35 11.75 12.50
N PRO A 14 -1.99 12.94 12.46
CA PRO A 14 -1.27 14.20 12.41
C PRO A 14 -0.44 14.48 13.68
N GLU A 15 -0.91 14.00 14.83
CA GLU A 15 -0.33 14.27 16.14
C GLU A 15 0.91 13.38 16.39
N PRO A 16 2.12 13.94 16.56
CA PRO A 16 3.36 13.14 16.67
C PRO A 16 3.30 12.04 17.72
N VAL A 17 2.71 12.33 18.88
CA VAL A 17 2.59 11.39 20.02
C VAL A 17 1.72 10.17 19.69
N PHE A 18 0.79 10.29 18.74
CA PHE A 18 -0.12 9.20 18.35
C PHE A 18 0.14 8.65 16.94
N ARG A 19 1.04 9.29 16.19
CA ARG A 19 1.23 9.02 14.75
C ARG A 19 1.60 7.58 14.47
N ASN A 20 2.54 7.05 15.23
CA ASN A 20 3.00 5.67 15.06
C ASN A 20 1.85 4.69 15.33
N ASP A 21 1.15 4.82 16.45
CA ASP A 21 0.03 3.94 16.82
C ASP A 21 -1.13 4.03 15.83
N ALA A 22 -1.43 5.24 15.34
CA ALA A 22 -2.44 5.46 14.32
C ALA A 22 -2.05 4.78 13.00
N LEU A 23 -0.79 4.88 12.58
CA LEU A 23 -0.28 4.24 11.37
C LEU A 23 -0.31 2.71 11.46
N GLU A 24 0.00 2.15 12.62
CA GLU A 24 -0.13 0.70 12.86
C GLU A 24 -1.58 0.24 12.71
N CYS A 25 -2.53 0.95 13.32
CA CYS A 25 -3.96 0.64 13.13
C CYS A 25 -4.40 0.76 11.66
N LEU A 26 -3.93 1.80 10.96
CA LEU A 26 -4.22 2.00 9.54
C LEU A 26 -3.59 0.90 8.68
N THR A 27 -2.45 0.36 9.07
CA THR A 27 -1.77 -0.77 8.39
C THR A 27 -2.61 -2.04 8.51
N GLU A 28 -3.07 -2.37 9.71
CA GLU A 28 -3.93 -3.53 9.93
C GLU A 28 -5.25 -3.43 9.14
N ILE A 29 -5.89 -2.25 9.16
CA ILE A 29 -7.12 -2.01 8.39
C ILE A 29 -6.84 -2.08 6.89
N GLY A 30 -5.78 -1.43 6.43
CA GLY A 30 -5.41 -1.30 5.02
C GLY A 30 -4.92 -2.60 4.38
N ASN A 31 -4.61 -3.61 5.19
CA ASN A 31 -4.16 -4.93 4.72
C ASN A 31 -5.29 -5.97 4.72
N LEU A 32 -6.52 -5.61 5.09
CA LEU A 32 -7.66 -6.54 5.09
C LEU A 32 -7.99 -7.01 3.66
N GLN A 33 -7.92 -8.32 3.45
CA GLN A 33 -8.19 -8.98 2.17
C GLN A 33 -9.49 -9.79 2.20
N ASP A 34 -9.89 -10.32 1.04
CA ASP A 34 -11.07 -11.19 0.87
C ASP A 34 -12.41 -10.55 1.30
N LEU A 35 -12.50 -9.22 1.23
CA LEU A 35 -13.72 -8.45 1.49
C LEU A 35 -14.60 -8.35 0.24
N ASP A 36 -15.89 -8.07 0.45
CA ASP A 36 -16.83 -7.82 -0.63
C ASP A 36 -16.38 -6.60 -1.48
N PRO A 37 -16.45 -6.66 -2.83
CA PRO A 37 -16.08 -5.55 -3.71
C PRO A 37 -16.73 -4.20 -3.38
N GLN A 38 -17.87 -4.16 -2.69
CA GLN A 38 -18.49 -2.92 -2.22
C GLN A 38 -17.57 -2.08 -1.32
N TYR A 39 -16.57 -2.69 -0.68
CA TYR A 39 -15.59 -1.99 0.17
C TYR A 39 -14.45 -1.34 -0.62
N ASN A 40 -14.32 -1.57 -1.94
CA ASN A 40 -13.26 -0.98 -2.76
C ASN A 40 -13.21 0.55 -2.67
N ALA A 41 -14.37 1.21 -2.72
CA ALA A 41 -14.47 2.65 -2.59
C ALA A 41 -14.03 3.17 -1.20
N LEU A 42 -14.14 2.34 -0.16
CA LEU A 42 -13.63 2.68 1.17
C LEU A 42 -12.10 2.69 1.19
N PHE A 43 -11.45 1.68 0.59
CA PHE A 43 -10.00 1.59 0.51
C PHE A 43 -9.39 2.69 -0.38
N GLN A 44 -10.02 3.03 -1.51
CA GLN A 44 -9.62 4.18 -2.32
C GLN A 44 -9.63 5.47 -1.51
N LYS A 45 -10.70 5.72 -0.73
CA LYS A 45 -10.82 6.91 0.13
C LYS A 45 -9.81 6.90 1.27
N LEU A 46 -9.61 5.75 1.92
CA LEU A 46 -8.60 5.59 2.97
C LEU A 46 -7.22 5.95 2.43
N PHE A 47 -6.83 5.37 1.29
CA PHE A 47 -5.50 5.60 0.71
C PHE A 47 -5.31 7.06 0.29
N ALA A 48 -6.27 7.64 -0.41
CA ALA A 48 -6.21 9.05 -0.80
C ALA A 48 -6.13 9.98 0.42
N GLY A 49 -6.93 9.72 1.45
CA GLY A 49 -6.89 10.48 2.71
C GLY A 49 -5.55 10.33 3.43
N PHE A 50 -5.00 9.12 3.47
CA PHE A 50 -3.68 8.84 4.05
C PHE A 50 -2.58 9.62 3.33
N ILE A 51 -2.52 9.57 2.00
CA ILE A 51 -1.51 10.29 1.20
C ILE A 51 -1.57 11.80 1.45
N VAL A 52 -2.78 12.37 1.56
CA VAL A 52 -2.95 13.80 1.88
C VAL A 52 -2.40 14.14 3.27
N GLN A 53 -2.62 13.30 4.28
CA GLN A 53 -2.11 13.56 5.62
C GLN A 53 -0.60 13.31 5.71
N LEU A 54 -0.08 12.30 5.03
CA LEU A 54 1.36 12.01 4.95
C LEU A 54 2.12 13.19 4.33
N GLY A 55 1.56 13.82 3.29
CA GLY A 55 2.13 15.04 2.67
C GLY A 55 2.26 16.24 3.61
N LYS A 56 1.50 16.26 4.72
CA LYS A 56 1.66 17.28 5.77
C LYS A 56 2.74 16.94 6.79
N VAL A 57 3.12 15.66 6.90
CA VAL A 57 4.22 15.21 7.74
C VAL A 57 5.54 15.48 7.00
N PHE A 58 5.65 15.04 5.74
CA PHE A 58 6.80 15.32 4.88
C PHE A 58 6.44 15.19 3.39
N SER A 59 7.15 15.92 2.53
CA SER A 59 6.89 15.90 1.09
C SER A 59 7.45 14.63 0.43
N PRO A 60 6.89 14.18 -0.71
CA PRO A 60 7.43 13.05 -1.47
C PRO A 60 8.86 13.27 -2.00
N GLU A 61 9.39 14.49 -2.01
CA GLU A 61 10.79 14.77 -2.39
C GLU A 61 11.78 14.65 -1.21
N THR A 62 11.29 14.44 0.01
CA THR A 62 12.13 14.37 1.21
C THR A 62 13.10 13.19 1.11
N ASN A 63 14.39 13.43 1.36
CA ASN A 63 15.38 12.37 1.52
C ASN A 63 15.27 11.75 2.92
N LEU A 64 14.84 10.48 2.99
CA LEU A 64 14.62 9.78 4.25
C LEU A 64 15.89 9.17 4.85
N GLY A 65 17.00 9.04 4.10
CA GLY A 65 18.25 8.47 4.60
C GLY A 65 18.78 9.21 5.83
N PRO A 66 19.06 10.53 5.74
CA PRO A 66 19.51 11.32 6.88
C PRO A 66 18.47 11.40 8.01
N ALA A 67 17.17 11.37 7.67
CA ALA A 67 16.09 11.41 8.66
C ALA A 67 16.01 10.11 9.47
N PHE A 68 16.39 8.98 8.87
CA PHE A 68 16.49 7.69 9.56
C PHE A 68 17.79 7.60 10.38
N GLU A 69 18.94 7.94 9.79
CA GLU A 69 20.24 7.81 10.47
C GLU A 69 20.40 8.76 11.67
N ASN A 70 19.84 9.96 11.57
CA ASN A 70 19.96 11.00 12.61
C ASN A 70 18.64 11.24 13.35
N GLY A 71 17.61 10.44 13.05
CA GLY A 71 16.28 10.56 13.64
C GLY A 71 16.21 10.06 15.07
N SER A 72 15.07 10.34 15.71
CA SER A 72 14.71 9.68 16.95
C SER A 72 14.30 8.21 16.70
N GLU A 73 14.22 7.42 17.77
CA GLU A 73 13.67 6.06 17.70
C GLU A 73 12.24 6.07 17.11
N ASP A 74 11.42 7.07 17.49
CA ASP A 74 10.08 7.24 16.96
C ASP A 74 10.06 7.52 15.45
N ASP A 75 11.04 8.26 14.93
CA ASP A 75 11.17 8.52 13.49
C ASP A 75 11.57 7.25 12.72
N CYS A 76 12.49 6.46 13.26
CA CYS A 76 12.88 5.17 12.69
C CYS A 76 11.68 4.21 12.65
N VAL A 77 10.93 4.11 13.76
CA VAL A 77 9.71 3.31 13.85
C VAL A 77 8.66 3.80 12.87
N PHE A 78 8.49 5.12 12.72
CA PHE A 78 7.56 5.69 11.77
C PHE A 78 7.89 5.29 10.32
N ILE A 79 9.16 5.40 9.92
CA ILE A 79 9.62 5.03 8.57
C ILE A 79 9.40 3.52 8.32
N GLN A 80 9.71 2.67 9.30
CA GLN A 80 9.47 1.23 9.20
C GLN A 80 7.97 0.91 9.07
N ARG A 81 7.11 1.54 9.89
CA ARG A 81 5.65 1.40 9.81
C ARG A 81 5.09 1.90 8.49
N LEU A 82 5.68 2.95 7.92
CA LEU A 82 5.31 3.46 6.60
C LEU A 82 5.65 2.45 5.50
N ALA A 83 6.82 1.79 5.57
CA ALA A 83 7.19 0.71 4.66
C ALA A 83 6.18 -0.43 4.69
N LEU A 84 5.77 -0.85 5.89
CA LEU A 84 4.77 -1.90 6.12
C LEU A 84 3.40 -1.51 5.56
N PHE A 85 2.94 -0.29 5.85
CA PHE A 85 1.68 0.24 5.34
C PHE A 85 1.66 0.23 3.81
N LEU A 86 2.61 0.91 3.16
CA LEU A 86 2.61 1.06 1.70
C LEU A 86 2.73 -0.30 1.00
N SER A 87 3.65 -1.16 1.47
CA SER A 87 3.89 -2.45 0.84
C SER A 87 2.70 -3.39 1.01
N GLY A 88 2.12 -3.44 2.21
CA GLY A 88 0.94 -4.24 2.51
C GLY A 88 -0.28 -3.75 1.72
N PHE A 89 -0.51 -2.43 1.70
CA PHE A 89 -1.66 -1.84 1.03
C PHE A 89 -1.61 -2.09 -0.49
N PHE A 90 -0.44 -1.90 -1.13
CA PHE A 90 -0.31 -2.19 -2.55
C PHE A 90 -0.48 -3.68 -2.85
N LYS A 91 0.08 -4.56 -2.03
CA LYS A 91 -0.13 -6.01 -2.18
C LYS A 91 -1.61 -6.41 -2.08
N ALA A 92 -2.38 -5.78 -1.20
CA ALA A 92 -3.79 -6.07 -1.02
C ALA A 92 -4.70 -5.39 -2.06
N HIS A 93 -4.39 -4.16 -2.45
CA HIS A 93 -5.35 -3.26 -3.10
C HIS A 93 -4.83 -2.48 -4.31
N LEU A 94 -3.65 -2.80 -4.86
CA LEU A 94 -3.10 -2.08 -6.03
C LEU A 94 -4.13 -1.96 -7.17
N ARG A 95 -4.77 -3.06 -7.57
CA ARG A 95 -5.80 -3.05 -8.64
C ARG A 95 -7.02 -2.20 -8.30
N THR A 96 -7.36 -2.08 -7.02
CA THR A 96 -8.45 -1.21 -6.57
C THR A 96 -8.07 0.28 -6.72
N LEU A 97 -6.78 0.62 -6.74
CA LEU A 97 -6.25 1.97 -6.96
C LEU A 97 -5.96 2.29 -8.44
N GLU A 98 -6.12 1.34 -9.35
CA GLU A 98 -5.92 1.53 -10.80
C GLU A 98 -7.17 2.15 -11.46
N THR A 99 -7.64 3.28 -10.90
CA THR A 99 -8.77 4.04 -11.44
C THR A 99 -8.38 5.51 -11.66
N ASN A 100 -9.10 6.22 -12.53
CA ASN A 100 -8.84 7.64 -12.78
C ASN A 100 -8.98 8.50 -11.52
N GLU A 101 -9.90 8.14 -10.62
CA GLU A 101 -10.17 8.87 -9.38
C GLU A 101 -9.04 8.70 -8.36
N SER A 102 -8.33 7.56 -8.38
CA SER A 102 -7.28 7.22 -7.42
C SER A 102 -5.86 7.35 -7.99
N GLN A 103 -5.73 7.60 -9.31
CA GLN A 103 -4.46 7.66 -10.02
C GLN A 103 -3.44 8.60 -9.38
N GLN A 104 -3.84 9.82 -9.01
CA GLN A 104 -2.90 10.78 -8.42
C GLN A 104 -2.40 10.29 -7.05
N ALA A 105 -3.30 9.78 -6.20
CA ALA A 105 -2.92 9.23 -4.90
C ALA A 105 -2.00 8.02 -5.06
N LEU A 106 -2.31 7.13 -6.01
CA LEU A 106 -1.49 5.96 -6.33
C LEU A 106 -0.07 6.38 -6.74
N LEU A 107 0.07 7.30 -7.70
CA LEU A 107 1.38 7.78 -8.14
C LEU A 107 2.19 8.39 -6.99
N THR A 108 1.57 9.25 -6.18
CA THR A 108 2.23 9.83 -5.01
C THR A 108 2.64 8.76 -4.00
N GLY A 109 1.80 7.76 -3.75
CA GLY A 109 2.13 6.62 -2.89
C GLY A 109 3.32 5.80 -3.41
N MET A 110 3.40 5.60 -4.73
CA MET A 110 4.55 4.93 -5.37
C MET A 110 5.85 5.73 -5.18
N PHE A 111 5.78 7.07 -5.28
CA PHE A 111 6.94 7.92 -4.97
C PHE A 111 7.39 7.78 -3.51
N TYR A 112 6.46 7.73 -2.55
CA TYR A 112 6.80 7.45 -1.16
C TYR A 112 7.43 6.06 -0.98
N LEU A 113 6.92 5.03 -1.65
CA LEU A 113 7.53 3.69 -1.60
C LEU A 113 8.98 3.73 -2.10
N VAL A 114 9.27 4.48 -3.17
CA VAL A 114 10.65 4.69 -3.65
C VAL A 114 11.50 5.37 -2.56
N ARG A 115 11.02 6.48 -1.96
CA ARG A 115 11.75 7.18 -0.90
C ARG A 115 12.07 6.28 0.29
N VAL A 116 11.11 5.47 0.72
CA VAL A 116 11.30 4.52 1.84
C VAL A 116 12.25 3.39 1.46
N SER A 117 12.24 2.95 0.19
CA SER A 117 13.19 1.94 -0.32
C SER A 117 14.64 2.43 -0.38
N GLU A 118 14.88 3.75 -0.40
CA GLU A 118 16.22 4.36 -0.41
C GLU A 118 16.83 4.51 0.99
N VAL A 119 16.06 4.23 2.05
CA VAL A 119 16.56 4.24 3.43
C VAL A 119 17.63 3.15 3.58
N PRO A 120 18.82 3.45 4.14
CA PRO A 120 19.93 2.50 4.25
C PRO A 120 19.74 1.48 5.37
N ASP A 121 18.62 0.76 5.34
CA ASP A 121 18.25 -0.29 6.29
C ASP A 121 17.75 -1.54 5.56
N VAL A 122 18.34 -2.69 5.92
CA VAL A 122 18.10 -3.96 5.21
C VAL A 122 16.69 -4.50 5.47
N GLU A 123 16.11 -4.26 6.65
CA GLU A 123 14.78 -4.74 6.99
C GLU A 123 13.71 -3.93 6.28
N ILE A 124 13.84 -2.59 6.28
CA ILE A 124 12.97 -1.68 5.53
C ILE A 124 13.03 -2.01 4.03
N PHE A 125 14.23 -2.19 3.48
CA PHE A 125 14.38 -2.57 2.07
C PHE A 125 13.71 -3.92 1.77
N ARG A 126 13.84 -4.91 2.66
CA ARG A 126 13.20 -6.22 2.51
C ARG A 126 11.68 -6.11 2.47
N ILE A 127 11.08 -5.27 3.31
CA ILE A 127 9.63 -5.02 3.32
C ILE A 127 9.20 -4.42 1.97
N CYS A 128 9.88 -3.38 1.51
CA CYS A 128 9.57 -2.73 0.23
C CYS A 128 9.76 -3.67 -0.97
N LEU A 129 10.77 -4.55 -0.92
CA LEU A 129 11.08 -5.48 -2.00
C LEU A 129 9.93 -6.44 -2.30
N GLU A 130 9.12 -6.80 -1.31
CA GLU A 130 7.92 -7.63 -1.55
C GLU A 130 6.92 -6.93 -2.47
N ALA A 131 6.68 -5.64 -2.27
CA ALA A 131 5.77 -4.85 -3.10
C ALA A 131 6.33 -4.66 -4.53
N TRP A 132 7.62 -4.36 -4.65
CA TRP A 132 8.28 -4.25 -5.95
C TRP A 132 8.27 -5.57 -6.73
N HIS A 133 8.51 -6.68 -6.05
CA HIS A 133 8.46 -8.02 -6.65
C HIS A 133 7.05 -8.33 -7.17
N MET A 134 6.02 -8.10 -6.35
CA MET A 134 4.62 -8.29 -6.75
C MET A 134 4.26 -7.44 -7.98
N LEU A 135 4.62 -6.16 -7.97
CA LEU A 135 4.35 -5.25 -9.09
C LEU A 135 5.03 -5.74 -10.38
N ALA A 136 6.32 -6.03 -10.32
CA ALA A 136 7.08 -6.50 -11.48
C ALA A 136 6.51 -7.81 -12.03
N GLN A 137 6.12 -8.73 -11.14
CA GLN A 137 5.50 -10.00 -11.51
C GLN A 137 4.15 -9.80 -12.21
N ASP A 138 3.28 -8.94 -11.67
CA ASP A 138 1.96 -8.66 -12.24
C ASP A 138 2.06 -8.00 -13.63
N LEU A 139 2.96 -7.02 -13.79
CA LEU A 139 3.23 -6.37 -15.07
C LEU A 139 3.75 -7.35 -16.11
N TYR A 140 4.74 -8.19 -15.75
CA TYR A 140 5.29 -9.21 -16.64
C TYR A 140 4.21 -10.20 -17.11
N GLN A 141 3.35 -10.65 -16.20
CA GLN A 141 2.25 -11.55 -16.55
C GLN A 141 1.20 -10.88 -17.44
N ALA A 142 0.90 -9.61 -17.24
CA ALA A 142 -0.07 -8.87 -18.05
C ALA A 142 0.41 -8.79 -19.51
N GLU A 143 1.68 -8.46 -19.73
CA GLU A 143 2.28 -8.38 -21.07
C GLU A 143 2.33 -9.75 -21.77
N HIS A 144 2.74 -10.80 -21.06
CA HIS A 144 2.80 -12.15 -21.63
C HIS A 144 1.43 -12.77 -21.92
N LYS A 145 0.40 -12.45 -21.12
CA LYS A 145 -0.99 -12.83 -21.43
C LYS A 145 -1.49 -12.15 -22.70
N PHE A 146 -1.07 -10.92 -22.95
CA PHE A 146 -1.41 -10.19 -24.18
C PHE A 146 -0.73 -10.82 -25.40
N ASN A 147 0.52 -11.28 -25.26
CA ASN A 147 1.30 -11.84 -26.36
C ASN A 147 0.86 -13.26 -26.80
N HIS A 148 0.21 -14.02 -25.91
CA HIS A 148 -0.38 -15.33 -26.24
C HIS A 148 -1.88 -15.28 -26.61
N GLY A 149 -2.51 -14.10 -26.59
CA GLY A 149 -3.94 -13.90 -26.88
C GLY A 149 -4.30 -13.76 -28.37
N GLY A 150 -3.32 -13.84 -29.28
CA GLY A 150 -3.52 -13.70 -30.73
C GLY A 150 -4.11 -14.94 -31.45
N GLY A 151 -4.48 -16.01 -30.74
CA GLY A 151 -5.01 -17.21 -31.39
C GLY A 151 -5.79 -18.13 -30.46
N GLY A 152 -7.13 -18.07 -30.55
CA GLY A 152 -7.99 -19.22 -30.27
C GLY A 152 -8.76 -19.22 -28.94
N GLY A 153 -10.03 -18.81 -29.01
CA GLY A 153 -11.19 -19.53 -28.48
C GLY A 153 -11.19 -20.09 -27.04
N GLY A 154 -11.99 -19.46 -26.18
CA GLY A 154 -12.96 -20.15 -25.31
C GLY A 154 -12.48 -20.85 -24.04
N GLY A 155 -13.00 -20.42 -22.88
CA GLY A 155 -13.04 -21.26 -21.67
C GLY A 155 -12.77 -20.50 -20.38
N GLY A 156 -13.82 -20.25 -19.60
CA GLY A 156 -13.77 -19.47 -18.36
C GLY A 156 -13.09 -20.19 -17.18
N TRP A 157 -12.36 -19.42 -16.38
CA TRP A 157 -11.71 -19.91 -15.16
C TRP A 157 -12.61 -19.72 -13.94
N ARG A 158 -13.59 -20.61 -13.78
CA ARG A 158 -14.13 -20.91 -12.43
C ARG A 158 -13.09 -21.74 -11.69
N ARG A 159 -12.39 -21.16 -10.72
CA ARG A 159 -11.62 -21.95 -9.74
C ARG A 159 -12.59 -22.67 -8.80
N ARG A 160 -12.90 -23.93 -9.11
CA ARG A 160 -13.45 -24.89 -8.14
C ARG A 160 -12.39 -25.13 -7.07
N ARG A 161 -12.61 -24.65 -5.84
CA ARG A 161 -11.93 -25.22 -4.67
C ARG A 161 -12.47 -26.64 -4.47
N ARG A 162 -11.58 -27.64 -4.49
CA ARG A 162 -11.88 -29.01 -4.08
C ARG A 162 -12.23 -28.99 -2.59
N ALA A 163 -13.41 -29.50 -2.24
CA ALA A 163 -13.66 -30.00 -0.89
C ALA A 163 -12.96 -31.36 -0.74
N PRO A 164 -12.28 -31.66 0.37
CA PRO A 164 -12.00 -33.03 0.76
C PRO A 164 -13.17 -33.54 1.61
N TYR A 165 -13.77 -34.65 1.19
CA TYR A 165 -14.63 -35.48 2.04
C TYR A 165 -13.74 -36.45 2.83
N SER A 166 -13.91 -36.49 4.15
CA SER A 166 -14.20 -37.68 4.96
C SER A 166 -14.53 -37.20 6.37
#